data_AF-A0A418QSZ9-F1
#
_entry.id   AF-A0A418QSZ9-F1
#
_cell.length_a   1.000
_cell.length_b   1.000
_cell.length_c   1.000
_cell.angle_alpha   90.00
_cell.angle_beta   90.00
_cell.angle_gamma   90.00
#
_symmetry.space_group_name_H-M   'P 1'
#
loop_
_entity.id
_entity.type
_entity.pdbx_description
1 polymer ?
#
loop_
_entity_poly.entity_id
_entity_poly.type
_entity_poly.pdbx_seq_one_letter_code
_entity_poly.pdbx_strand_id
1 'polypeptide(L)'
;HAEPFPRHPDEDVLAARIAAAEREHVSHEAREALVRALRAEFPLPRDPRERPAIRAAARHVAQLLDPILDALPKPSLNGAPQGSILLAQHAGSAMRVPDDGAERLTVFLRGGSGARWRGLNIEWQPIGPNWQLQVGSQLTLLRPGLPPHERSQTLKLPDQQFRAFVSGAYMTLVVESHTALELGRRASTARAAAMLLDPAEDFAFLRLARAAAQVMRGGPLQLEKLTPDSARKYQDATPDVLLSFARKGVETLVARLARVGADDAAQAFRRAAQALGLHRVVADRLHAALHIALHDPETLPEGVPVTQVDLAPGGHFTSVVLSDEPLTLQVEGRGVTIRWDYKGELVVMMPGLAPMVLHDLLVARLPVGNLLLVRHGSWLGAALAPDVPVPTLEAAELSTDDIRMN
;
A
#
# COMPACT_ATOMS: atom_id res chain seq x y z
N HIS A 1 12.81 31.32 -12.07
CA HIS A 1 12.27 30.87 -13.37
C HIS A 1 12.80 29.48 -13.64
N ALA A 2 12.01 28.44 -13.40
CA ALA A 2 12.38 27.07 -13.74
C ALA A 2 12.05 26.84 -15.23
N GLU A 3 13.01 26.36 -16.02
CA GLU A 3 12.75 25.95 -17.40
C GLU A 3 11.74 24.82 -17.41
N PRO A 4 10.55 25.00 -18.03
CA PRO A 4 9.48 24.02 -17.94
C PRO A 4 9.70 22.77 -18.80
N PHE A 5 10.83 22.68 -19.51
CA PHE A 5 11.20 21.55 -20.35
C PHE A 5 12.73 21.34 -20.31
N PRO A 6 13.28 20.82 -19.19
CA PRO A 6 14.68 20.40 -19.17
C PRO A 6 14.88 19.28 -20.19
N ARG A 7 16.02 19.28 -20.89
CA ARG A 7 16.41 18.15 -21.75
C ARG A 7 16.43 16.88 -20.90
N HIS A 8 15.90 15.78 -21.43
CA HIS A 8 15.99 14.50 -20.75
C HIS A 8 17.47 14.12 -20.67
N PRO A 9 18.00 13.65 -19.52
CA PRO A 9 19.42 13.33 -19.35
C PRO A 9 19.97 12.30 -20.35
N ASP A 10 19.07 11.57 -21.03
CA ASP A 10 19.40 10.49 -21.96
C ASP A 10 19.23 10.87 -23.45
N GLU A 11 18.88 12.12 -23.78
CA GLU A 11 18.64 12.56 -25.17
C GLU A 11 19.91 12.46 -26.03
N ASP A 12 21.06 12.85 -25.46
CA ASP A 12 22.37 12.73 -26.12
C ASP A 12 22.80 11.26 -26.28
N VAL A 13 22.39 10.39 -25.35
CA VAL A 13 22.66 8.95 -25.37
C VAL A 13 21.84 8.26 -26.46
N LEU A 14 20.56 8.62 -26.61
CA LEU A 14 19.71 8.12 -27.68
C LEU A 14 20.19 8.57 -29.06
N ALA A 15 20.57 9.84 -29.21
CA ALA A 15 21.13 10.36 -30.46
C ALA A 15 22.43 9.63 -30.85
N ALA A 16 23.31 9.37 -29.87
CA ALA A 16 24.53 8.60 -30.10
C ALA A 16 24.24 7.14 -30.50
N ARG A 17 23.22 6.50 -29.90
CA ARG A 17 22.81 5.11 -30.22
C ARG A 17 22.15 5.00 -31.59
N ILE A 18 21.31 5.96 -31.99
CA ILE A 18 20.72 6.01 -33.33
C ILE A 18 21.81 6.24 -34.38
N ALA A 19 22.74 7.17 -34.15
CA ALA A 19 23.87 7.40 -35.06
C ALA A 19 24.82 6.20 -35.16
N ALA A 20 24.94 5.39 -34.10
CA ALA A 20 25.68 4.13 -34.11
C ALA A 20 24.95 3.06 -34.93
N ALA A 21 23.64 2.88 -34.70
CA ALA A 21 22.80 1.95 -35.46
C ALA A 21 22.74 2.29 -36.96
N GLU A 22 22.79 3.58 -37.32
CA GLU A 22 22.81 4.01 -38.73
C GLU A 22 24.10 3.63 -39.48
N ARG A 23 25.20 3.41 -38.74
CA ARG A 23 26.52 3.05 -39.28
C ARG A 23 26.78 1.54 -39.28
N GLU A 24 25.89 0.74 -38.71
CA GLU A 24 26.02 -0.72 -38.75
C GLU A 24 25.76 -1.27 -40.15
N HIS A 25 26.57 -2.25 -40.56
CA HIS A 25 26.46 -2.93 -41.85
C HIS A 25 25.41 -4.05 -41.78
N VAL A 26 24.17 -3.66 -41.51
CA VAL A 26 22.99 -4.54 -41.51
C VAL A 26 22.09 -4.21 -42.72
N SER A 27 21.14 -5.10 -43.03
CA SER A 27 20.17 -4.84 -44.09
C SER A 27 19.35 -3.57 -43.78
N HIS A 28 18.89 -2.88 -44.82
CA HIS A 28 18.13 -1.63 -44.67
C HIS A 28 16.91 -1.80 -43.75
N GLU A 29 16.24 -2.94 -43.87
CA GLU A 29 15.05 -3.28 -43.10
C GLU A 29 15.37 -3.55 -41.61
N ALA A 30 16.48 -4.25 -41.33
CA ALA A 30 16.96 -4.49 -39.96
C ALA A 30 17.41 -3.18 -39.29
N ARG A 31 18.04 -2.27 -40.04
CA ARG A 31 18.42 -0.94 -39.56
C ARG A 31 17.20 -0.10 -39.19
N GLU A 32 16.17 -0.09 -40.04
CA GLU A 32 14.93 0.62 -39.74
C GLU A 32 14.15 0.00 -38.57
N ALA A 33 14.20 -1.33 -38.42
CA ALA A 33 13.62 -2.01 -37.26
C ALA A 33 14.35 -1.63 -35.96
N LEU A 34 15.69 -1.62 -35.96
CA LEU A 34 16.51 -1.25 -34.82
C LEU A 34 16.32 0.22 -34.42
N VAL A 35 16.30 1.15 -35.39
CA VAL A 35 16.03 2.57 -35.13
C VAL A 35 14.61 2.78 -34.59
N ARG A 36 13.62 2.02 -35.07
CA ARG A 36 12.25 2.05 -34.52
C ARG A 36 12.19 1.52 -33.10
N ALA A 37 12.87 0.42 -32.80
CA ALA A 37 12.94 -0.15 -31.45
C ALA A 37 13.58 0.82 -30.46
N LEU A 38 14.70 1.45 -30.83
CA LEU A 38 15.38 2.46 -30.01
C LEU A 38 14.50 3.68 -29.73
N ARG A 39 13.65 4.10 -30.69
CA ARG A 39 12.69 5.19 -30.50
C ARG A 39 11.45 4.81 -29.69
N ALA A 40 11.13 3.52 -29.58
CA ALA A 40 10.01 3.02 -28.78
C ALA A 40 10.38 2.86 -27.29
N GLU A 41 11.64 2.54 -27.01
CA GLU A 41 12.17 2.38 -25.64
C GLU A 41 12.28 3.74 -24.90
N PHE A 42 12.42 4.83 -25.65
CA PHE A 42 12.47 6.20 -25.11
C PHE A 42 11.36 7.05 -25.75
N PRO A 43 10.19 7.24 -25.08
CA PRO A 43 9.08 7.98 -25.66
C PRO A 43 9.53 9.40 -26.02
N LEU A 44 9.43 9.75 -27.31
CA LEU A 44 9.80 11.07 -27.83
C LEU A 44 9.04 12.17 -27.07
N PRO A 45 9.69 13.30 -26.76
CA PRO A 45 8.97 14.47 -26.26
C PRO A 45 7.91 14.89 -27.29
N ARG A 46 6.73 15.29 -26.80
CA ARG A 46 5.58 15.71 -27.63
C ARG A 46 5.99 16.79 -28.64
N ASP A 47 5.41 16.73 -29.85
CA ASP A 47 5.77 17.59 -30.99
C ASP A 47 5.69 19.09 -30.58
N PRO A 48 6.76 19.89 -30.79
CA PRO A 48 6.75 21.33 -30.56
C PRO A 48 5.62 22.09 -31.26
N ARG A 49 5.03 21.53 -32.33
CA ARG A 49 3.85 22.09 -33.02
C ARG A 49 2.55 21.93 -32.25
N GLU A 50 2.48 21.04 -31.27
CA GLU A 50 1.35 20.91 -30.35
C GLU A 50 1.36 22.00 -29.27
N ARG A 51 2.47 22.73 -29.09
CA ARG A 51 2.63 23.79 -28.08
C ARG A 51 1.52 24.85 -28.12
N PRO A 52 1.07 25.37 -29.28
CA PRO A 52 -0.01 26.35 -29.33
C PRO A 52 -1.35 25.75 -28.89
N ALA A 53 -1.65 24.52 -29.33
CA ALA A 53 -2.89 23.82 -28.98
C ALA A 53 -2.93 23.45 -27.50
N ILE A 54 -1.83 22.95 -26.94
CA ILE A 54 -1.71 22.63 -25.51
C ILE A 54 -1.76 23.91 -24.67
N ARG A 55 -1.10 25.01 -25.10
CA ARG A 55 -1.20 26.30 -24.40
C ARG A 55 -2.62 26.88 -24.49
N ALA A 56 -3.30 26.71 -25.61
CA ALA A 56 -4.68 27.15 -25.77
C ALA A 56 -5.63 26.31 -24.90
N ALA A 57 -5.49 24.98 -24.87
CA ALA A 57 -6.25 24.09 -24.01
C ALA A 57 -5.97 24.37 -22.53
N ALA A 58 -4.71 24.54 -22.13
CA ALA A 58 -4.33 24.89 -20.77
C ALA A 58 -4.84 26.28 -20.36
N ARG A 59 -4.80 27.28 -21.25
CA ARG A 59 -5.42 28.59 -21.00
C ARG A 59 -6.93 28.50 -20.93
N HIS A 60 -7.57 27.67 -21.73
CA HIS A 60 -9.02 27.50 -21.71
C HIS A 60 -9.47 26.81 -20.41
N VAL A 61 -8.75 25.76 -19.99
CA VAL A 61 -8.95 25.12 -18.69
C VAL A 61 -8.68 26.11 -17.56
N ALA A 62 -7.60 26.90 -17.63
CA ALA A 62 -7.33 27.95 -16.64
C ALA A 62 -8.43 29.02 -16.62
N GLN A 63 -8.93 29.48 -17.76
CA GLN A 63 -10.03 30.46 -17.85
C GLN A 63 -11.38 29.91 -17.35
N LEU A 64 -11.60 28.60 -17.43
CA LEU A 64 -12.79 27.95 -16.86
C LEU A 64 -12.63 27.72 -15.35
N LEU A 65 -11.41 27.45 -14.90
CA LEU A 65 -11.11 27.22 -13.50
C LEU A 65 -10.93 28.52 -12.71
N ASP A 66 -10.37 29.58 -13.29
CA ASP A 66 -10.08 30.85 -12.62
C ASP A 66 -11.32 31.46 -11.96
N PRO A 67 -12.51 31.55 -12.61
CA PRO A 67 -13.73 32.03 -11.97
C PRO A 67 -14.21 31.10 -10.85
N ILE A 68 -14.01 29.78 -10.99
CA ILE A 68 -14.38 28.79 -9.97
C ILE A 68 -13.43 28.94 -8.78
N LEU A 69 -12.13 29.07 -9.01
CA LEU A 69 -11.08 29.23 -8.01
C LEU A 69 -11.15 30.62 -7.33
N ASP A 70 -11.57 31.66 -8.05
CA ASP A 70 -11.82 33.00 -7.50
C ASP A 70 -13.15 33.07 -6.74
N ALA A 71 -14.15 32.24 -7.10
CA ALA A 71 -15.39 32.06 -6.37
C ALA A 71 -15.27 31.08 -5.19
N LEU A 72 -14.24 30.20 -5.19
CA LEU A 72 -13.87 29.44 -4.01
C LEU A 72 -13.43 30.43 -2.92
N PRO A 73 -13.76 30.16 -1.64
CA PRO A 73 -13.29 31.00 -0.56
C PRO A 73 -11.76 31.06 -0.60
N LYS A 74 -11.21 32.23 -0.96
CA LYS A 74 -9.76 32.46 -0.86
C LYS A 74 -9.37 32.17 0.60
N PRO A 75 -8.30 31.39 0.85
CA PRO A 75 -7.90 31.04 2.21
C PRO A 75 -7.38 32.30 2.91
N SER A 76 -8.31 33.08 3.46
CA SER A 76 -8.03 34.01 4.52
C SER A 76 -8.01 33.19 5.81
N LEU A 77 -7.00 33.42 6.66
CA LEU A 77 -6.91 32.83 8.00
C LEU A 77 -8.06 33.26 8.94
N ASN A 78 -9.03 34.03 8.43
CA ASN A 78 -10.34 34.30 9.04
C ASN A 78 -11.39 33.20 8.74
N GLY A 79 -11.05 32.18 7.95
CA GLY A 79 -11.95 31.11 7.50
C GLY A 79 -11.84 29.78 8.25
N ALA A 80 -11.12 29.72 9.38
CA ALA A 80 -11.24 28.57 10.27
C ALA A 80 -12.67 28.51 10.83
N PRO A 81 -13.37 27.36 10.75
CA PRO A 81 -14.71 27.24 11.31
C PRO A 81 -14.75 27.71 12.76
N GLN A 82 -15.87 28.30 13.18
CA GLN A 82 -15.99 28.80 14.55
C GLN A 82 -15.74 27.67 15.55
N GLY A 83 -14.93 27.94 16.57
CA GLY A 83 -14.60 26.95 17.60
C GLY A 83 -13.75 25.76 17.15
N SER A 84 -13.04 25.85 16.03
CA SER A 84 -12.26 24.72 15.48
C SER A 84 -10.80 24.64 15.93
N ILE A 85 -10.24 25.70 16.54
CA ILE A 85 -8.83 25.76 16.92
C ILE A 85 -8.69 25.99 18.42
N LEU A 86 -8.03 25.06 19.10
CA LEU A 86 -7.69 25.19 20.51
C LEU A 86 -6.61 26.27 20.69
N LEU A 87 -6.82 27.13 21.69
CA LEU A 87 -5.93 28.26 22.02
C LEU A 87 -5.73 29.23 20.85
N ALA A 88 -6.71 29.34 19.95
CA ALA A 88 -6.63 30.12 18.73
C ALA A 88 -6.15 31.57 18.96
N GLN A 89 -5.42 32.10 17.97
CA GLN A 89 -5.02 33.51 17.96
C GLN A 89 -6.22 34.47 17.90
N HIS A 90 -7.35 34.04 17.33
CA HIS A 90 -8.56 34.85 17.16
C HIS A 90 -9.75 34.24 17.91
N ALA A 91 -10.50 35.08 18.63
CA ALA A 91 -11.63 34.63 19.44
C ALA A 91 -12.73 33.92 18.64
N GLY A 92 -12.92 34.29 17.37
CA GLY A 92 -13.94 33.69 16.50
C GLY A 92 -13.69 32.23 16.14
N SER A 93 -12.42 31.78 16.10
CA SER A 93 -12.03 30.39 15.81
C SER A 93 -11.65 29.61 17.06
N ALA A 94 -11.66 30.26 18.23
CA ALA A 94 -11.25 29.68 19.50
C ALA A 94 -12.20 28.58 19.97
N MET A 95 -11.70 27.36 19.99
CA MET A 95 -12.31 26.22 20.65
C MET A 95 -12.21 26.40 22.17
N ARG A 96 -13.35 26.30 22.87
CA ARG A 96 -13.38 26.45 24.35
C ARG A 96 -12.85 25.21 25.06
N VAL A 97 -13.25 24.03 24.59
CA VAL A 97 -12.89 22.73 25.16
C VAL A 97 -12.67 21.75 24.00
N PRO A 98 -11.61 20.94 24.02
CA PRO A 98 -11.41 19.86 23.06
C PRO A 98 -12.58 18.86 23.09
N ASP A 99 -13.09 18.48 21.92
CA ASP A 99 -14.08 17.42 21.79
C ASP A 99 -13.37 16.05 21.78
N ASP A 100 -13.52 15.28 22.85
CA ASP A 100 -12.91 13.95 23.00
C ASP A 100 -13.46 12.90 22.02
N GLY A 101 -14.63 13.16 21.41
CA GLY A 101 -15.22 12.34 20.35
C GLY A 101 -14.67 12.65 18.97
N ALA A 102 -14.03 13.82 18.77
CA ALA A 102 -13.51 14.22 17.47
C ALA A 102 -12.27 13.39 17.08
N GLU A 103 -12.13 13.13 15.78
CA GLU A 103 -10.96 12.46 15.22
C GLU A 103 -9.76 13.40 15.05
N ARG A 104 -9.97 14.70 15.22
CA ARG A 104 -8.97 15.73 14.96
C ARG A 104 -8.98 16.81 16.03
N LEU A 105 -7.79 17.21 16.45
CA LEU A 105 -7.56 18.39 17.27
C LEU A 105 -6.56 19.32 16.57
N THR A 106 -6.97 20.56 16.31
CA THR A 106 -6.07 21.61 15.82
C THR A 106 -5.74 22.57 16.96
N VAL A 107 -4.45 22.87 17.15
CA VAL A 107 -3.93 23.68 18.24
C VAL A 107 -3.05 24.80 17.69
N PHE A 108 -3.25 26.02 18.20
CA PHE A 108 -2.28 27.09 18.03
C PHE A 108 -1.20 26.98 19.11
N LEU A 109 0.00 26.51 18.71
CA LEU A 109 1.07 26.12 19.62
C LEU A 109 1.60 27.27 20.48
N ARG A 110 1.51 28.51 20.01
CA ARG A 110 1.94 29.71 20.77
C ARG A 110 0.91 30.17 21.81
N GLY A 111 -0.31 29.67 21.75
CA GLY A 111 -1.39 30.05 22.67
C GLY A 111 -1.31 29.38 24.04
N GLY A 112 -0.41 28.41 24.23
CA GLY A 112 -0.21 27.69 25.49
C GLY A 112 0.91 26.65 25.38
N SER A 113 1.02 25.77 26.36
CA SER A 113 2.06 24.72 26.42
C SER A 113 1.50 23.32 26.66
N GLY A 114 0.19 23.16 26.72
CA GLY A 114 -0.44 21.86 26.90
C GLY A 114 -1.96 21.89 26.87
N ALA A 115 -2.55 20.71 26.69
CA ALA A 115 -3.98 20.46 26.67
C ALA A 115 -4.29 19.02 27.07
N ARG A 116 -5.52 18.78 27.49
CA ARG A 116 -6.07 17.43 27.68
C ARG A 116 -7.07 17.12 26.57
N TRP A 117 -6.91 15.97 25.92
CA TRP A 117 -7.82 15.51 24.86
C TRP A 117 -7.84 13.98 24.80
N ARG A 118 -9.03 13.40 24.69
CA ARG A 118 -9.30 11.95 24.72
C ARG A 118 -8.69 11.24 25.93
N GLY A 119 -8.72 11.91 27.08
CA GLY A 119 -8.09 11.41 28.31
C GLY A 119 -6.55 11.45 28.34
N LEU A 120 -5.90 11.93 27.27
CA LEU A 120 -4.44 12.05 27.17
C LEU A 120 -3.98 13.46 27.53
N ASN A 121 -2.83 13.55 28.19
CA ASN A 121 -2.11 14.81 28.37
C ASN A 121 -1.18 15.04 27.17
N ILE A 122 -1.37 16.19 26.53
CA ILE A 122 -0.61 16.65 25.38
C ILE A 122 0.15 17.90 25.82
N GLU A 123 1.47 17.86 25.75
CA GLU A 123 2.34 18.98 26.14
C GLU A 123 3.24 19.35 24.97
N TRP A 124 3.51 20.63 24.81
CA TRP A 124 4.44 21.08 23.77
C TRP A 124 5.25 22.28 24.24
N GLN A 125 6.47 22.36 23.73
CA GLN A 125 7.37 23.47 24.02
C GLN A 125 8.21 23.83 22.78
N PRO A 126 8.53 25.12 22.60
CA PRO A 126 9.41 25.55 21.52
C PRO A 126 10.85 25.10 21.78
N ILE A 127 11.51 24.55 20.77
CA ILE A 127 12.95 24.22 20.77
C ILE A 127 13.57 24.81 19.51
N GLY A 128 14.16 26.00 19.64
CA GLY A 128 14.66 26.77 18.52
C GLY A 128 13.54 27.03 17.49
N PRO A 129 13.72 26.68 16.20
CA PRO A 129 12.68 26.82 15.18
C PRO A 129 11.63 25.68 15.19
N ASN A 130 11.78 24.69 16.06
CA ASN A 130 10.98 23.47 16.10
C ASN A 130 10.11 23.43 17.37
N TRP A 131 9.26 22.42 17.46
CA TRP A 131 8.43 22.18 18.64
C TRP A 131 8.66 20.76 19.14
N GLN A 132 9.00 20.62 20.42
CA GLN A 132 8.92 19.33 21.07
C GLN A 132 7.47 19.08 21.47
N LEU A 133 6.95 17.91 21.10
CA LEU A 133 5.61 17.45 21.42
C LEU A 133 5.73 16.19 22.28
N GLN A 134 5.02 16.19 23.40
CA GLN A 134 4.84 15.04 24.27
C GLN A 134 3.36 14.65 24.29
N VAL A 135 3.07 13.38 24.06
CA VAL A 135 1.73 12.81 24.24
C VAL A 135 1.88 11.54 25.06
N GLY A 136 1.37 11.53 26.29
CA GLY A 136 1.61 10.43 27.23
C GLY A 136 3.10 10.16 27.44
N SER A 137 3.55 8.94 27.10
CA SER A 137 4.97 8.52 27.18
C SER A 137 5.78 8.77 25.91
N GLN A 138 5.15 9.20 24.82
CA GLN A 138 5.83 9.46 23.54
C GLN A 138 6.32 10.90 23.47
N LEU A 139 7.56 11.07 23.00
CA LEU A 139 8.19 12.35 22.77
C LEU A 139 8.67 12.45 21.32
N THR A 140 8.30 13.52 20.62
CA THR A 140 8.71 13.77 19.23
C THR A 140 9.05 15.23 18.98
N LEU A 141 9.71 15.50 17.85
CA LEU A 141 10.10 16.85 17.41
C LEU A 141 9.38 17.19 16.10
N LEU A 142 8.49 18.17 16.16
CA LEU A 142 7.82 18.75 14.99
C LEU A 142 8.71 19.82 14.36
N ARG A 143 8.92 19.73 13.04
CA ARG A 143 9.84 20.61 12.30
C ARG A 143 9.08 21.40 11.22
N PRO A 144 8.56 22.61 11.54
CA PRO A 144 7.81 23.43 10.58
C PRO A 144 8.61 23.85 9.34
N GLY A 145 9.94 23.88 9.45
CA GLY A 145 10.85 24.31 8.38
C GLY A 145 11.10 23.28 7.27
N LEU A 146 10.70 22.01 7.45
CA LEU A 146 10.89 20.97 6.43
C LEU A 146 9.92 21.14 5.24
N PRO A 147 10.10 20.42 4.12
CA PRO A 147 9.10 20.37 3.04
C PRO A 147 7.75 19.80 3.52
N PRO A 148 6.59 20.19 2.95
CA PRO A 148 5.27 19.78 3.44
C PRO A 148 5.06 18.28 3.67
N HIS A 149 5.62 17.42 2.81
CA HIS A 149 5.51 15.97 2.92
C HIS A 149 6.31 15.39 4.12
N GLU A 150 7.26 16.13 4.66
CA GLU A 150 8.07 15.75 5.83
C GLU A 150 7.57 16.40 7.15
N ARG A 151 6.54 17.26 7.10
CA ARG A 151 5.98 17.96 8.28
C ARG A 151 4.97 17.12 9.06
N SER A 152 5.16 15.80 9.09
CA SER A 152 4.30 14.89 9.86
C SER A 152 5.11 13.95 10.74
N GLN A 153 4.55 13.56 11.87
CA GLN A 153 5.12 12.61 12.81
C GLN A 153 4.04 11.64 13.29
N THR A 154 4.37 10.36 13.36
CA THR A 154 3.47 9.33 13.90
C THR A 154 3.80 9.09 15.37
N LEU A 155 2.78 9.15 16.22
CA LEU A 155 2.86 8.88 17.65
C LEU A 155 2.14 7.56 17.94
N LYS A 156 2.87 6.59 18.49
CA LYS A 156 2.33 5.25 18.80
C LYS A 156 2.13 5.12 20.31
N LEU A 157 0.89 5.10 20.76
CA LEU A 157 0.51 4.85 22.15
C LEU A 157 -0.07 3.44 22.29
N PRO A 158 -0.17 2.88 23.50
CA PRO A 158 -0.65 1.50 23.71
C PRO A 158 -2.02 1.22 23.06
N ASP A 159 -2.95 2.18 23.17
CA ASP A 159 -4.35 1.98 22.74
C ASP A 159 -4.75 2.83 21.52
N GLN A 160 -3.87 3.73 21.04
CA GLN A 160 -4.18 4.69 19.96
C GLN A 160 -2.93 5.05 19.15
N GLN A 161 -3.12 5.35 17.87
CA GLN A 161 -2.09 5.96 17.03
C GLN A 161 -2.56 7.35 16.62
N PHE A 162 -1.64 8.32 16.65
CA PHE A 162 -1.91 9.67 16.18
C PHE A 162 -0.93 10.05 15.10
N ARG A 163 -1.40 10.85 14.14
CA ARG A 163 -0.54 11.57 13.21
C ARG A 163 -0.58 13.05 13.52
N ALA A 164 0.58 13.59 13.87
CA ALA A 164 0.80 15.00 14.13
C ALA A 164 1.30 15.68 12.86
N PHE A 165 0.62 16.73 12.42
CA PHE A 165 1.03 17.61 11.33
C PHE A 165 1.38 18.98 11.88
N VAL A 166 2.40 19.63 11.32
CA VAL A 166 2.79 20.99 11.72
C VAL A 166 2.85 21.94 10.53
N SER A 167 2.26 23.12 10.70
CA SER A 167 2.31 24.19 9.71
C SER A 167 2.43 25.54 10.41
N GLY A 168 3.60 26.18 10.29
CA GLY A 168 3.89 27.42 11.00
C GLY A 168 3.78 27.25 12.52
N ALA A 169 2.83 27.97 13.12
CA ALA A 169 2.54 27.93 14.56
C ALA A 169 1.34 27.03 14.93
N TYR A 170 0.83 26.24 13.97
CA TYR A 170 -0.30 25.35 14.16
C TYR A 170 0.14 23.90 14.12
N MET A 171 -0.46 23.10 15.00
CA MET A 171 -0.36 21.65 14.99
C MET A 171 -1.76 21.06 14.79
N THR A 172 -1.85 20.02 13.99
CA THR A 172 -3.06 19.19 13.88
C THR A 172 -2.72 17.77 14.30
N LEU A 173 -3.41 17.26 15.31
CA LEU A 173 -3.39 15.84 15.67
C LEU A 173 -4.59 15.16 15.04
N VAL A 174 -4.34 14.06 14.34
CA VAL A 174 -5.39 13.20 13.77
C VAL A 174 -5.29 11.84 14.45
N VAL A 175 -6.40 11.37 15.00
CA VAL A 175 -6.55 9.99 15.49
C VAL A 175 -6.54 9.07 14.29
N GLU A 176 -5.57 8.18 14.22
CA GLU A 176 -5.66 7.02 13.35
C GLU A 176 -6.36 5.93 14.17
N SER A 177 -7.58 5.53 13.79
CA SER A 177 -8.35 4.59 14.61
C SER A 177 -7.56 3.28 14.77
N HIS A 178 -7.39 2.82 16.01
CA HIS A 178 -6.69 1.56 16.28
C HIS A 178 -7.30 0.42 15.45
N THR A 179 -8.62 0.43 15.31
CA THR A 179 -9.39 -0.46 14.43
C THR A 179 -8.92 -0.40 12.98
N ALA A 180 -8.82 0.78 12.36
CA ALA A 180 -8.41 0.91 10.96
C ALA A 180 -6.94 0.49 10.76
N LEU A 181 -6.07 0.82 11.71
CA LEU A 181 -4.66 0.38 11.67
C LEU A 181 -4.53 -1.14 11.79
N GLU A 182 -5.23 -1.77 12.74
CA GLU A 182 -5.23 -3.22 12.90
C GLU A 182 -5.86 -3.93 11.70
N LEU A 183 -6.93 -3.35 11.13
CA LEU A 183 -7.54 -3.84 9.91
C LEU A 183 -6.57 -3.75 8.73
N GLY A 184 -5.81 -2.65 8.62
CA GLY A 184 -4.73 -2.47 7.64
C GLY A 184 -3.60 -3.48 7.78
N ARG A 185 -3.13 -3.74 9.00
CA ARG A 185 -2.14 -4.79 9.28
C ARG A 185 -2.65 -6.17 8.87
N ARG A 186 -3.91 -6.48 9.19
CA ARG A 186 -4.55 -7.74 8.78
C ARG A 186 -4.70 -7.82 7.27
N ALA A 187 -5.08 -6.73 6.60
CA ALA A 187 -5.21 -6.66 5.14
C ALA A 187 -3.89 -6.94 4.42
N SER A 188 -2.81 -6.27 4.82
CA SER A 188 -1.48 -6.52 4.26
C SER A 188 -0.99 -7.94 4.55
N THR A 189 -1.28 -8.47 5.74
CA THR A 189 -1.01 -9.88 6.08
C THR A 189 -1.81 -10.84 5.19
N ALA A 190 -3.08 -10.55 4.91
CA ALA A 190 -3.94 -11.35 4.06
C ALA A 190 -3.44 -11.38 2.61
N ARG A 191 -2.92 -10.26 2.08
CA ARG A 191 -2.28 -10.24 0.75
C ARG A 191 -1.04 -11.12 0.69
N ALA A 192 -0.15 -10.99 1.66
CA ALA A 192 1.04 -11.84 1.71
C ALA A 192 0.67 -13.32 1.88
N ALA A 193 -0.34 -13.63 2.72
CA ALA A 193 -0.83 -14.98 2.89
C ALA A 193 -1.44 -15.54 1.59
N ALA A 194 -2.23 -14.74 0.87
CA ALA A 194 -2.80 -15.12 -0.42
C ALA A 194 -1.71 -15.49 -1.45
N MET A 195 -0.58 -14.77 -1.47
CA MET A 195 0.56 -15.14 -2.31
C MET A 195 1.13 -16.51 -1.91
N LEU A 196 1.27 -16.80 -0.61
CA LEU A 196 1.77 -18.10 -0.14
C LEU A 196 0.79 -19.26 -0.41
N LEU A 197 -0.49 -18.95 -0.54
CA LEU A 197 -1.56 -19.92 -0.83
C LEU A 197 -1.74 -20.18 -2.33
N ASP A 198 -1.04 -19.45 -3.19
CA ASP A 198 -1.11 -19.64 -4.63
C ASP A 198 -0.45 -20.98 -5.04
N PRO A 199 -1.18 -21.95 -5.59
CA PRO A 199 -0.63 -23.23 -6.02
C PRO A 199 0.21 -23.13 -7.29
N ALA A 200 0.25 -21.98 -7.97
CA ALA A 200 1.06 -21.78 -9.18
C ALA A 200 2.53 -22.19 -8.96
N GLU A 201 3.08 -22.90 -9.96
CA GLU A 201 4.46 -23.41 -9.94
C GLU A 201 4.77 -24.18 -8.64
N ASP A 202 3.87 -25.09 -8.24
CA ASP A 202 3.98 -25.92 -7.04
C ASP A 202 4.23 -25.08 -5.77
N PHE A 203 3.36 -24.10 -5.53
CA PHE A 203 3.46 -23.16 -4.41
C PHE A 203 4.80 -22.41 -4.36
N ALA A 204 5.22 -21.83 -5.49
CA ALA A 204 6.51 -21.16 -5.61
C ALA A 204 6.75 -20.08 -4.54
N PHE A 205 5.76 -19.24 -4.22
CA PHE A 205 5.89 -18.22 -3.18
C PHE A 205 6.09 -18.81 -1.79
N LEU A 206 5.44 -19.93 -1.47
CA LEU A 206 5.63 -20.64 -0.20
C LEU A 206 7.03 -21.27 -0.12
N ARG A 207 7.48 -21.91 -1.20
CA ARG A 207 8.85 -22.46 -1.27
C ARG A 207 9.90 -21.35 -1.13
N LEU A 208 9.70 -20.21 -1.81
CA LEU A 208 10.50 -19.00 -1.70
C LEU A 208 10.52 -18.43 -0.28
N ALA A 209 9.36 -18.29 0.37
CA ALA A 209 9.23 -17.85 1.76
C ALA A 209 10.07 -18.70 2.71
N ARG A 210 9.99 -20.02 2.58
CA ARG A 210 10.77 -20.98 3.38
C ARG A 210 12.28 -20.88 3.11
N ALA A 211 12.66 -20.69 1.85
CA ALA A 211 14.06 -20.51 1.45
C ALA A 211 14.64 -19.20 1.98
N ALA A 212 13.93 -18.07 1.79
CA ALA A 212 14.33 -16.76 2.31
C ALA A 212 14.50 -16.77 3.85
N ALA A 213 13.61 -17.46 4.57
CA ALA A 213 13.74 -17.66 6.02
C ALA A 213 14.98 -18.48 6.43
N GLN A 214 15.48 -19.38 5.57
CA GLN A 214 16.75 -20.09 5.81
C GLN A 214 17.95 -19.17 5.54
N VAL A 215 17.95 -18.44 4.42
CA VAL A 215 19.02 -17.48 4.09
C VAL A 215 19.17 -16.41 5.16
N MET A 216 18.06 -15.80 5.62
CA MET A 216 18.08 -14.79 6.68
C MET A 216 18.54 -15.34 8.05
N ARG A 217 18.53 -16.66 8.26
CA ARG A 217 19.10 -17.28 9.47
C ARG A 217 20.61 -17.50 9.39
N GLY A 218 21.22 -17.28 8.22
CA GLY A 218 22.63 -17.61 7.97
C GLY A 218 22.92 -19.11 7.92
N GLY A 219 21.89 -19.96 7.80
CA GLY A 219 22.05 -21.41 7.67
C GLY A 219 22.15 -21.85 6.20
N PRO A 220 22.64 -23.09 5.94
CA PRO A 220 22.66 -23.63 4.58
C PRO A 220 21.23 -23.85 4.06
N LEU A 221 21.04 -23.59 2.76
CA LEU A 221 19.80 -23.89 2.06
C LEU A 221 19.62 -25.40 1.89
N GLN A 222 18.56 -25.95 2.49
CA GLN A 222 18.15 -27.34 2.33
C GLN A 222 17.25 -27.46 1.08
N LEU A 223 17.86 -27.37 -0.10
CA LEU A 223 17.15 -27.34 -1.39
C LEU A 223 16.29 -28.59 -1.63
N GLU A 224 16.73 -29.74 -1.12
CA GLU A 224 16.00 -31.01 -1.17
C GLU A 224 14.64 -30.95 -0.47
N LYS A 225 14.45 -30.01 0.48
CA LYS A 225 13.17 -29.79 1.19
C LYS A 225 12.35 -28.62 0.63
N LEU A 226 12.80 -28.06 -0.49
CA LEU A 226 12.22 -26.89 -1.17
C LEU A 226 11.91 -27.18 -2.65
N THR A 227 11.93 -28.45 -3.04
CA THR A 227 11.54 -28.92 -4.37
C THR A 227 10.02 -28.82 -4.58
N PRO A 228 9.55 -28.82 -5.84
CA PRO A 228 8.13 -28.98 -6.16
C PRO A 228 7.46 -30.16 -5.43
N ASP A 229 8.12 -31.32 -5.39
CA ASP A 229 7.60 -32.51 -4.70
C ASP A 229 7.36 -32.27 -3.19
N SER A 230 8.18 -31.44 -2.55
CA SER A 230 7.99 -31.07 -1.15
C SER A 230 6.72 -30.26 -0.88
N ALA A 231 6.12 -29.69 -1.93
CA ALA A 231 4.91 -28.89 -1.88
C ALA A 231 3.62 -29.68 -2.12
N ARG A 232 3.68 -30.94 -2.59
CA ARG A 232 2.49 -31.79 -2.80
C ARG A 232 1.63 -31.92 -1.55
N LYS A 233 2.25 -32.03 -0.38
CA LYS A 233 1.56 -32.08 0.93
C LYS A 233 0.66 -30.86 1.21
N TYR A 234 0.87 -29.73 0.54
CA TYR A 234 0.03 -28.55 0.67
C TYR A 234 -1.23 -28.65 -0.18
N GLN A 235 -1.19 -29.41 -1.28
CA GLN A 235 -2.37 -29.70 -2.12
C GLN A 235 -3.38 -30.57 -1.34
N ASP A 236 -2.88 -31.49 -0.52
CA ASP A 236 -3.69 -32.40 0.29
C ASP A 236 -4.17 -31.78 1.61
N ALA A 237 -3.68 -30.59 1.98
CA ALA A 237 -4.05 -29.93 3.22
C ALA A 237 -5.46 -29.32 3.13
N THR A 238 -6.21 -29.35 4.23
CA THR A 238 -7.48 -28.62 4.29
C THR A 238 -7.24 -27.11 4.19
N PRO A 239 -8.17 -26.33 3.62
CA PRO A 239 -8.02 -24.89 3.45
C PRO A 239 -7.66 -24.16 4.76
N ASP A 240 -8.28 -24.53 5.87
CA ASP A 240 -8.03 -23.91 7.18
C ASP A 240 -6.61 -24.18 7.69
N VAL A 241 -6.12 -25.43 7.54
CA VAL A 241 -4.76 -25.81 7.94
C VAL A 241 -3.74 -25.08 7.07
N LEU A 242 -3.99 -25.01 5.77
CA LEU A 242 -3.10 -24.36 4.83
C LEU A 242 -3.05 -22.84 5.07
N LEU A 243 -4.20 -22.19 5.32
CA LEU A 243 -4.29 -20.78 5.67
C LEU A 243 -3.57 -20.47 6.99
N SER A 244 -3.77 -21.29 8.03
CA SER A 244 -3.08 -21.13 9.31
C SER A 244 -1.56 -21.25 9.14
N PHE A 245 -1.11 -22.22 8.34
CA PHE A 245 0.31 -22.37 8.01
C PHE A 245 0.88 -21.17 7.24
N ALA A 246 0.18 -20.69 6.21
CA ALA A 246 0.58 -19.53 5.43
C ALA A 246 0.66 -18.27 6.29
N ARG A 247 -0.38 -17.99 7.09
CA ARG A 247 -0.40 -16.87 8.04
C ARG A 247 0.78 -16.92 8.98
N LYS A 248 1.04 -18.09 9.59
CA LYS A 248 2.18 -18.24 10.51
C LYS A 248 3.53 -18.01 9.81
N GLY A 249 3.63 -18.43 8.55
CA GLY A 249 4.77 -18.16 7.68
C GLY A 249 5.01 -16.67 7.47
N VAL A 250 3.96 -15.92 7.12
CA VAL A 250 3.99 -14.45 6.96
C VAL A 250 4.44 -13.77 8.26
N GLU A 251 3.77 -14.06 9.39
CA GLU A 251 4.12 -13.48 10.69
C GLU A 251 5.60 -13.73 11.07
N THR A 252 6.08 -14.96 10.82
CA THR A 252 7.46 -15.34 11.11
C THR A 252 8.45 -14.59 10.22
N LEU A 253 8.12 -14.38 8.94
CA LEU A 253 8.96 -13.62 8.02
C LEU A 253 8.99 -12.14 8.38
N VAL A 254 7.83 -11.53 8.65
CA VAL A 254 7.71 -10.14 9.11
C VAL A 254 8.55 -9.91 10.37
N ALA A 255 8.45 -10.82 11.36
CA ALA A 255 9.24 -10.73 12.59
C ALA A 255 10.76 -10.84 12.35
N ARG A 256 11.18 -11.54 11.30
CA ARG A 256 12.59 -11.62 10.89
C ARG A 256 13.04 -10.36 10.15
N LEU A 257 12.23 -9.89 9.21
CA LEU A 257 12.47 -8.66 8.45
C LEU A 257 12.68 -7.47 9.39
N ALA A 258 11.94 -7.40 10.49
CA ALA A 258 12.10 -6.35 11.51
C ALA A 258 13.49 -6.32 12.19
N ARG A 259 14.31 -7.37 12.03
CA ARG A 259 15.63 -7.51 12.65
C ARG A 259 16.79 -7.46 11.66
N VAL A 260 16.49 -7.37 10.37
CA VAL A 260 17.47 -7.43 9.27
C VAL A 260 17.41 -6.12 8.49
N GLY A 261 18.55 -5.63 8.00
CA GLY A 261 18.58 -4.44 7.14
C GLY A 261 17.77 -4.66 5.85
N ALA A 262 17.14 -3.61 5.32
CA ALA A 262 16.27 -3.72 4.14
C ALA A 262 17.00 -4.30 2.90
N ASP A 263 18.26 -3.90 2.69
CA ASP A 263 19.07 -4.39 1.57
C ASP A 263 19.46 -5.87 1.75
N ASP A 264 19.80 -6.27 2.98
CA ASP A 264 20.13 -7.66 3.31
C ASP A 264 18.92 -8.58 3.15
N ALA A 265 17.74 -8.11 3.56
CA ALA A 265 16.49 -8.79 3.34
C ALA A 265 16.20 -8.99 1.84
N ALA A 266 16.25 -7.91 1.05
CA ALA A 266 16.05 -7.99 -0.40
C ALA A 266 17.05 -8.96 -1.07
N GLN A 267 18.32 -8.92 -0.68
CA GLN A 267 19.33 -9.87 -1.15
C GLN A 267 19.01 -11.32 -0.75
N ALA A 268 18.51 -11.55 0.47
CA ALA A 268 18.13 -12.89 0.92
C ALA A 268 16.99 -13.48 0.07
N PHE A 269 15.97 -12.69 -0.26
CA PHE A 269 14.89 -13.12 -1.15
C PHE A 269 15.40 -13.41 -2.57
N ARG A 270 16.29 -12.57 -3.12
CA ARG A 270 16.85 -12.80 -4.46
C ARG A 270 17.73 -14.05 -4.53
N ARG A 271 18.59 -14.28 -3.53
CA ARG A 271 19.40 -15.51 -3.43
C ARG A 271 18.52 -16.75 -3.30
N ALA A 272 17.45 -16.66 -2.52
CA ALA A 272 16.48 -17.73 -2.37
C ALA A 272 15.76 -18.05 -3.70
N ALA A 273 15.30 -17.03 -4.44
CA ALA A 273 14.67 -17.25 -5.75
C ALA A 273 15.63 -17.87 -6.77
N GLN A 274 16.86 -17.37 -6.85
CA GLN A 274 17.88 -17.93 -7.74
C GLN A 274 18.14 -19.41 -7.45
N ALA A 275 18.28 -19.78 -6.16
CA ALA A 275 18.51 -21.16 -5.76
C ALA A 275 17.32 -22.09 -6.05
N LEU A 276 16.11 -21.53 -6.21
CA LEU A 276 14.89 -22.27 -6.57
C LEU A 276 14.57 -22.25 -8.06
N GLY A 277 15.39 -21.59 -8.89
CA GLY A 277 15.12 -21.44 -10.33
C GLY A 277 13.96 -20.47 -10.64
N LEU A 278 13.62 -19.57 -9.71
CA LEU A 278 12.53 -18.61 -9.86
C LEU A 278 13.06 -17.26 -10.37
N HIS A 279 12.27 -16.55 -11.17
CA HIS A 279 12.63 -15.24 -11.66
C HIS A 279 12.68 -14.19 -10.52
N ARG A 280 13.57 -13.20 -10.63
CA ARG A 280 13.78 -12.16 -9.60
C ARG A 280 12.50 -11.41 -9.21
N VAL A 281 11.56 -11.25 -10.15
CA VAL A 281 10.28 -10.56 -9.91
C VAL A 281 9.45 -11.28 -8.84
N VAL A 282 9.53 -12.61 -8.74
CA VAL A 282 8.84 -13.37 -7.70
C VAL A 282 9.41 -13.03 -6.31
N ALA A 283 10.74 -12.91 -6.21
CA ALA A 283 11.43 -12.45 -5.00
C ALA A 283 11.00 -11.04 -4.60
N ASP A 284 11.05 -10.11 -5.54
CA ASP A 284 10.76 -8.70 -5.31
C ASP A 284 9.29 -8.50 -4.90
N ARG A 285 8.34 -9.21 -5.52
CA ARG A 285 6.92 -9.15 -5.16
C ARG A 285 6.64 -9.63 -3.74
N LEU A 286 7.18 -10.80 -3.37
CA LEU A 286 6.94 -11.34 -2.02
C LEU A 286 7.63 -10.47 -0.96
N HIS A 287 8.86 -10.03 -1.23
CA HIS A 287 9.56 -9.10 -0.34
C HIS A 287 8.77 -7.79 -0.17
N ALA A 288 8.27 -7.20 -1.25
CA ALA A 288 7.47 -5.98 -1.20
C ALA A 288 6.17 -6.16 -0.39
N ALA A 289 5.43 -7.26 -0.59
CA ALA A 289 4.22 -7.55 0.18
C ALA A 289 4.49 -7.65 1.69
N LEU A 290 5.58 -8.32 2.07
CA LEU A 290 6.00 -8.44 3.47
C LEU A 290 6.54 -7.13 4.04
N HIS A 291 7.22 -6.32 3.22
CA HIS A 291 7.70 -5.00 3.60
C HIS A 291 6.54 -4.04 3.90
N ILE A 292 5.52 -4.02 3.04
CA ILE A 292 4.25 -3.29 3.25
C ILE A 292 3.62 -3.74 4.57
N ALA A 293 3.47 -5.06 4.78
CA ALA A 293 2.89 -5.59 6.03
C ALA A 293 3.64 -5.18 7.31
N LEU A 294 4.95 -4.93 7.22
CA LEU A 294 5.79 -4.53 8.35
C LEU A 294 5.83 -3.01 8.57
N HIS A 295 6.05 -2.24 7.51
CA HIS A 295 6.43 -0.83 7.61
C HIS A 295 5.32 0.14 7.22
N ASP A 296 4.49 -0.23 6.24
CA ASP A 296 3.44 0.63 5.70
C ASP A 296 2.16 -0.19 5.46
N PRO A 297 1.47 -0.63 6.54
CA PRO A 297 0.25 -1.39 6.41
C PRO A 297 -0.81 -0.63 5.61
N GLU A 298 -1.59 -1.38 4.84
CA GLU A 298 -2.56 -0.82 3.92
C GLU A 298 -3.60 0.05 4.65
N THR A 299 -3.90 1.23 4.11
CA THR A 299 -4.96 2.09 4.63
C THR A 299 -6.28 1.71 3.97
N LEU A 300 -7.24 1.26 4.78
CA LEU A 300 -8.57 0.91 4.32
C LEU A 300 -9.52 2.11 4.39
N PRO A 301 -10.54 2.20 3.51
CA PRO A 301 -11.57 3.22 3.62
C PRO A 301 -12.34 3.09 4.94
N GLU A 302 -13.06 4.13 5.31
CA GLU A 302 -13.94 4.11 6.48
C GLU A 302 -15.06 3.07 6.31
N GLY A 303 -15.41 2.36 7.39
CA GLY A 303 -16.45 1.36 7.39
C GLY A 303 -17.84 1.99 7.32
N VAL A 304 -18.68 1.53 6.39
CA VAL A 304 -20.07 1.97 6.26
C VAL A 304 -21.02 0.85 6.74
N PRO A 305 -22.10 1.15 7.49
CA PRO A 305 -23.08 0.15 7.89
C PRO A 305 -24.00 -0.20 6.72
N VAL A 306 -23.71 -1.30 6.03
CA VAL A 306 -24.47 -1.79 4.87
C VAL A 306 -24.64 -3.30 4.94
N THR A 307 -25.70 -3.81 4.32
CA THR A 307 -26.00 -5.25 4.24
C THR A 307 -25.64 -5.86 2.88
N GLN A 308 -25.25 -5.03 1.92
CA GLN A 308 -24.76 -5.46 0.61
C GLN A 308 -23.62 -4.57 0.12
N VAL A 309 -22.58 -5.18 -0.44
CA VAL A 309 -21.43 -4.50 -1.05
C VAL A 309 -21.01 -5.21 -2.32
N ASP A 310 -20.74 -4.45 -3.38
CA ASP A 310 -20.12 -4.96 -4.59
C ASP A 310 -18.59 -4.84 -4.49
N LEU A 311 -17.87 -5.96 -4.64
CA LEU A 311 -16.40 -5.94 -4.66
C LEU A 311 -15.93 -5.73 -6.10
N ALA A 312 -15.27 -4.59 -6.34
CA ALA A 312 -14.69 -4.29 -7.64
C ALA A 312 -13.49 -5.21 -7.95
N PRO A 313 -13.32 -5.64 -9.21
CA PRO A 313 -12.07 -6.24 -9.65
C PRO A 313 -10.95 -5.20 -9.56
N GLY A 314 -9.80 -5.59 -9.03
CA GLY A 314 -8.65 -4.68 -8.85
C GLY A 314 -7.99 -4.79 -7.49
N GLY A 315 -8.55 -5.58 -6.57
CA GLY A 315 -7.90 -5.91 -5.32
C GLY A 315 -7.97 -4.84 -4.25
N HIS A 316 -8.65 -3.71 -4.45
CA HIS A 316 -8.83 -2.70 -3.41
C HIS A 316 -9.77 -3.20 -2.31
N PHE A 317 -9.46 -2.87 -1.06
CA PHE A 317 -10.32 -3.19 0.07
C PHE A 317 -11.48 -2.20 0.20
N THR A 318 -12.67 -2.75 0.45
CA THR A 318 -13.84 -2.02 0.94
C THR A 318 -14.04 -2.35 2.42
N SER A 319 -14.44 -1.36 3.22
CA SER A 319 -14.71 -1.52 4.65
C SER A 319 -16.21 -1.45 4.96
N VAL A 320 -16.68 -2.33 5.82
CA VAL A 320 -18.08 -2.43 6.26
C VAL A 320 -18.12 -2.55 7.78
N VAL A 321 -19.12 -1.92 8.40
CA VAL A 321 -19.44 -2.16 9.82
C VAL A 321 -20.47 -3.29 9.90
N LEU A 322 -20.06 -4.42 10.46
CA LEU A 322 -20.91 -5.58 10.68
C LEU A 322 -22.00 -5.27 11.71
N SER A 323 -23.21 -5.73 11.42
CA SER A 323 -24.36 -5.75 12.31
C SER A 323 -24.80 -7.20 12.59
N ASP A 324 -25.95 -7.38 13.23
CA ASP A 324 -26.57 -8.69 13.41
C ASP A 324 -27.23 -9.19 12.11
N GLU A 325 -27.44 -8.32 11.13
CA GLU A 325 -27.99 -8.69 9.82
C GLU A 325 -26.91 -9.34 8.93
N PRO A 326 -27.27 -10.35 8.11
CA PRO A 326 -26.34 -10.93 7.15
C PRO A 326 -25.83 -9.89 6.14
N LEU A 327 -24.52 -9.84 5.96
CA LEU A 327 -23.86 -9.06 4.92
C LEU A 327 -23.69 -9.91 3.65
N THR A 328 -24.05 -9.37 2.50
CA THR A 328 -23.81 -10.01 1.20
C THR A 328 -22.76 -9.25 0.41
N LEU A 329 -21.64 -9.90 0.11
CA LEU A 329 -20.62 -9.39 -0.81
C LEU A 329 -20.90 -9.94 -2.21
N GLN A 330 -21.08 -9.07 -3.20
CA GLN A 330 -21.13 -9.49 -4.61
C GLN A 330 -19.73 -9.55 -5.18
N VAL A 331 -19.35 -10.73 -5.68
CA VAL A 331 -18.03 -11.03 -6.21
C VAL A 331 -18.21 -11.54 -7.64
N GLU A 332 -17.98 -10.67 -8.64
CA GLU A 332 -18.14 -11.01 -10.07
C GLU A 332 -19.49 -11.68 -10.38
N GLY A 333 -20.58 -11.12 -9.83
CA GLY A 333 -21.95 -11.64 -10.01
C GLY A 333 -22.33 -12.83 -9.13
N ARG A 334 -21.47 -13.25 -8.19
CA ARG A 334 -21.77 -14.28 -7.19
C ARG A 334 -21.91 -13.67 -5.80
N GLY A 335 -23.01 -13.98 -5.12
CA GLY A 335 -23.23 -13.56 -3.73
C GLY A 335 -22.46 -14.42 -2.73
N VAL A 336 -21.72 -13.77 -1.84
CA VAL A 336 -21.06 -14.37 -0.69
C VAL A 336 -21.70 -13.81 0.57
N THR A 337 -22.34 -14.67 1.36
CA THR A 337 -23.06 -14.23 2.56
C THR A 337 -22.20 -14.44 3.79
N ILE A 338 -22.04 -13.38 4.57
CA ILE A 338 -21.34 -13.35 5.85
C ILE A 338 -22.38 -13.12 6.93
N ARG A 339 -22.48 -14.04 7.90
CA ARG A 339 -23.41 -13.91 9.02
C ARG A 339 -22.90 -14.58 10.27
N TRP A 340 -23.42 -14.17 11.41
CA TRP A 340 -23.22 -14.90 12.65
C TRP A 340 -23.97 -16.22 12.62
N ASP A 341 -23.32 -17.29 13.08
CA ASP A 341 -23.96 -18.56 13.35
C ASP A 341 -24.55 -18.61 14.77
N TYR A 342 -25.16 -19.73 15.12
CA TYR A 342 -25.76 -19.93 16.44
C TYR A 342 -24.76 -20.01 17.58
N LYS A 343 -23.46 -20.18 17.28
CA LYS A 343 -22.36 -20.20 18.27
C LYS A 343 -21.71 -18.82 18.43
N GLY A 344 -22.17 -17.81 17.67
CA GLY A 344 -21.55 -16.49 17.65
C GLY A 344 -20.25 -16.45 16.84
N GLU A 345 -20.02 -17.42 15.94
CA GLU A 345 -18.93 -17.39 14.97
C GLU A 345 -19.40 -16.70 13.70
N LEU A 346 -18.52 -15.91 13.08
CA LEU A 346 -18.83 -15.26 11.81
C LEU A 346 -18.53 -16.24 10.68
N VAL A 347 -19.57 -16.68 9.98
CA VAL A 347 -19.48 -17.71 8.94
C VAL A 347 -19.66 -17.07 7.57
N VAL A 348 -18.77 -17.45 6.66
CA VAL A 348 -18.75 -17.08 5.25
C VAL A 348 -19.31 -18.23 4.44
N MET A 349 -20.42 -17.98 3.75
CA MET A 349 -21.15 -18.95 2.95
C MET A 349 -21.10 -18.55 1.49
N MET A 350 -20.77 -19.50 0.63
CA MET A 350 -20.74 -19.31 -0.81
C MET A 350 -21.40 -20.51 -1.50
N PRO A 351 -22.18 -20.30 -2.57
CA PRO A 351 -22.73 -21.40 -3.35
C PRO A 351 -21.64 -22.34 -3.85
N GLY A 352 -21.79 -23.64 -3.56
CA GLY A 352 -20.87 -24.69 -4.02
C GLY A 352 -19.62 -24.91 -3.16
N LEU A 353 -19.43 -24.15 -2.08
CA LEU A 353 -18.32 -24.35 -1.13
C LEU A 353 -18.86 -24.69 0.26
N ALA A 354 -18.04 -25.41 1.04
CA ALA A 354 -18.32 -25.61 2.46
C ALA A 354 -18.28 -24.26 3.20
N PRO A 355 -19.14 -24.04 4.22
CA PRO A 355 -19.07 -22.84 5.04
C PRO A 355 -17.68 -22.70 5.70
N MET A 356 -17.14 -21.49 5.67
CA MET A 356 -15.83 -21.17 6.26
C MET A 356 -16.02 -20.22 7.44
N VAL A 357 -15.21 -20.37 8.49
CA VAL A 357 -15.27 -19.48 9.65
C VAL A 357 -14.29 -18.32 9.46
N LEU A 358 -14.79 -17.09 9.58
CA LEU A 358 -13.99 -15.87 9.62
C LEU A 358 -13.74 -15.48 11.08
N HIS A 359 -12.56 -15.81 11.59
CA HIS A 359 -12.10 -15.32 12.88
C HIS A 359 -11.67 -13.85 12.77
N ASP A 360 -10.51 -13.60 12.20
CA ASP A 360 -9.94 -12.27 11.96
C ASP A 360 -9.35 -12.09 10.56
N LEU A 361 -9.01 -13.18 9.89
CA LEU A 361 -8.47 -13.20 8.54
C LEU A 361 -8.91 -14.50 7.84
N LEU A 362 -9.51 -14.37 6.67
CA LEU A 362 -9.82 -15.46 5.76
C LEU A 362 -9.30 -15.13 4.35
N VAL A 363 -8.65 -16.09 3.73
CA VAL A 363 -8.33 -16.06 2.30
C VAL A 363 -9.03 -17.24 1.66
N ALA A 364 -10.07 -16.95 0.87
CA ALA A 364 -10.81 -17.96 0.13
C ALA A 364 -10.46 -17.88 -1.35
N ARG A 365 -9.95 -18.97 -1.92
CA ARG A 365 -9.59 -19.04 -3.33
C ARG A 365 -10.81 -19.36 -4.18
N LEU A 366 -11.09 -18.50 -5.14
CA LEU A 366 -12.22 -18.57 -6.07
C LEU A 366 -11.71 -18.70 -7.51
N PRO A 367 -12.54 -19.19 -8.45
CA PRO A 367 -12.16 -19.22 -9.86
C PRO A 367 -11.81 -17.84 -10.46
N VAL A 368 -12.32 -16.77 -9.86
CA VAL A 368 -12.13 -15.38 -10.30
C VAL A 368 -11.00 -14.66 -9.57
N GLY A 369 -10.33 -15.32 -8.62
CA GLY A 369 -9.27 -14.73 -7.78
C GLY A 369 -9.42 -15.11 -6.31
N ASN A 370 -8.77 -14.36 -5.43
CA ASN A 370 -8.77 -14.59 -3.99
C ASN A 370 -9.69 -13.59 -3.30
N LEU A 371 -10.71 -14.09 -2.59
CA LEU A 371 -11.49 -13.29 -1.67
C LEU A 371 -10.71 -13.14 -0.36
N LEU A 372 -10.30 -11.90 -0.07
CA LEU A 372 -9.61 -11.54 1.16
C LEU A 372 -10.62 -10.91 2.12
N LEU A 373 -10.80 -11.51 3.28
CA LEU A 373 -11.63 -10.97 4.34
C LEU A 373 -10.78 -10.77 5.58
N VAL A 374 -10.83 -9.57 6.15
CA VAL A 374 -10.15 -9.23 7.38
C VAL A 374 -11.12 -8.56 8.32
N ARG A 375 -11.04 -8.88 9.60
CA ARG A 375 -11.99 -8.39 10.58
C ARG A 375 -11.25 -7.85 11.78
N HIS A 376 -11.70 -6.74 12.35
CA HIS A 376 -11.27 -6.28 13.67
C HIS A 376 -12.47 -5.66 14.40
N GLY A 377 -12.87 -6.26 15.54
CA GLY A 377 -14.10 -5.88 16.22
C GLY A 377 -15.33 -6.09 15.32
N SER A 378 -16.10 -5.03 15.10
CA SER A 378 -17.24 -4.99 14.18
C SER A 378 -16.85 -4.58 12.75
N TRP A 379 -15.61 -4.18 12.49
CA TRP A 379 -15.21 -3.77 11.15
C TRP A 379 -14.76 -4.97 10.32
N LEU A 380 -15.23 -5.04 9.09
CA LEU A 380 -14.82 -6.00 8.06
C LEU A 380 -14.19 -5.25 6.89
N GLY A 381 -12.97 -5.61 6.52
CA GLY A 381 -12.37 -5.29 5.23
C GLY A 381 -12.56 -6.47 4.27
N ALA A 382 -13.01 -6.20 3.05
CA ALA A 382 -13.18 -7.20 2.00
C ALA A 382 -12.54 -6.74 0.68
N ALA A 383 -11.82 -7.64 -0.01
CA ALA A 383 -11.25 -7.38 -1.32
C ALA A 383 -11.30 -8.64 -2.20
N LEU A 384 -11.43 -8.45 -3.52
CA LEU A 384 -11.19 -9.49 -4.52
C LEU A 384 -9.84 -9.24 -5.20
N ALA A 385 -8.82 -10.01 -4.84
CA ALA A 385 -7.48 -9.89 -5.39
C ALA A 385 -7.24 -10.91 -6.51
N PRO A 386 -6.69 -10.53 -7.67
CA PRO A 386 -6.33 -11.49 -8.70
C PRO A 386 -5.17 -12.39 -8.24
N ASP A 387 -5.01 -13.53 -8.90
CA ASP A 387 -3.80 -14.33 -8.75
C ASP A 387 -2.59 -13.59 -9.33
N VAL A 388 -1.43 -13.79 -8.70
CA VAL A 388 -0.19 -13.12 -9.09
C VAL A 388 0.62 -14.08 -9.96
N PRO A 389 0.89 -13.77 -11.24
CA PRO A 389 1.64 -14.66 -12.11
C PRO A 389 3.02 -15.01 -11.53
N VAL A 390 3.44 -16.26 -11.63
CA VAL A 390 4.75 -16.74 -11.19
C VAL A 390 5.63 -17.02 -12.40
N PRO A 391 6.44 -16.06 -12.89
CA PRO A 391 7.39 -16.33 -13.96
C PRO A 391 8.54 -17.23 -13.47
N THR A 392 8.81 -18.30 -14.21
CA THR A 392 10.02 -19.12 -14.08
C THR A 392 11.18 -18.50 -14.87
N LEU A 393 12.42 -18.94 -14.61
CA LEU A 393 13.58 -18.49 -15.40
C LEU A 393 13.46 -18.89 -16.88
N GLU A 394 13.03 -20.12 -17.15
CA GLU A 394 12.85 -20.63 -18.53
C GLU A 394 11.76 -19.87 -19.30
N ALA A 395 10.64 -19.52 -18.66
CA ALA A 395 9.59 -18.73 -19.30
C ALA A 395 10.02 -17.29 -19.62
N ALA A 396 10.91 -16.71 -18.81
CA ALA A 396 11.47 -15.39 -19.05
C ALA A 396 12.50 -15.40 -20.21
N GLU A 397 13.26 -16.48 -20.35
CA GLU A 397 14.20 -16.70 -21.46
C GLU A 397 13.45 -16.97 -22.78
N LEU A 398 12.36 -17.75 -22.77
CA LEU A 398 11.51 -17.97 -23.94
C LEU A 398 10.76 -16.71 -24.41
N SER A 399 10.41 -15.80 -23.49
CA SER A 399 9.89 -14.47 -23.85
C SER A 399 10.94 -13.57 -24.51
N THR A 400 12.23 -13.93 -24.43
CA THR A 400 13.33 -13.24 -25.13
C THR A 400 13.79 -13.96 -26.40
N ASP A 401 13.40 -15.23 -26.61
CA ASP A 401 13.73 -16.00 -27.82
C ASP A 401 12.77 -15.77 -29.01
N ASP A 402 11.62 -15.14 -28.81
CA ASP A 402 10.83 -14.57 -29.92
C ASP A 402 11.54 -13.40 -30.63
N ILE A 403 12.73 -13.00 -30.17
CA ILE A 403 13.61 -11.99 -30.80
C ILE A 403 14.79 -12.65 -31.54
N ARG A 404 14.89 -13.99 -31.60
CA ARG A 404 15.99 -14.70 -32.29
C ARG A 404 15.59 -15.58 -33.48
N MET A 405 14.35 -15.46 -33.96
CA MET A 405 13.99 -15.95 -35.30
C MET A 405 13.53 -14.80 -36.20
N ASN A 406 14.50 -14.07 -36.75
CA ASN A 406 14.53 -13.64 -38.15
C ASN A 406 15.90 -13.05 -38.50
#